data_AF-I4MXV6-F1
#
_entry.id   AF-I4MXV6-F1
#
_cell.length_a   1.000
_cell.length_b   1.000
_cell.length_c   1.000
_cell.angle_alpha   90.00
_cell.angle_beta   90.00
_cell.angle_gamma   90.00
#
_symmetry.space_group_name_H-M   'P 1'
#
loop_
_entity.id
_entity.type
_entity.pdbx_description
1 polymer ?
#
loop_
_entity_poly.entity_id
_entity_poly.type
_entity_poly.pdbx_seq_one_letter_code
_entity_poly.pdbx_strand_id
1 'polypeptide(L)' 'MKRQPNGPLGRRLMLLWQLLQQPTTTFGEVLILSAACGIDGRQVLANHFSQPAFNADTMEA' A
#
# COMPACT_ATOMS: atom_id res chain seq x y z
N MET A 1 -18.09 -0.77 -21.98
CA MET A 1 -18.15 -0.45 -20.53
C MET A 1 -17.48 0.89 -20.28
N LYS A 2 -18.19 1.91 -19.80
CA LYS A 2 -17.59 3.20 -19.41
C LYS A 2 -16.89 3.02 -18.07
N ARG A 3 -15.55 3.13 -18.04
CA ARG A 3 -14.78 3.17 -16.79
C ARG A 3 -15.09 4.50 -16.10
N GLN A 4 -15.81 4.48 -14.99
CA GLN A 4 -15.95 5.66 -14.15
C GLN A 4 -14.60 5.95 -13.50
N PRO A 5 -14.12 7.20 -13.54
CA PRO A 5 -12.86 7.55 -12.90
C PRO A 5 -12.99 7.34 -11.39
N ASN A 6 -11.91 6.86 -10.77
CA ASN A 6 -11.85 6.77 -9.31
C ASN A 6 -12.15 8.13 -8.69
N GLY A 7 -13.08 8.14 -7.73
CA GLY A 7 -13.39 9.31 -6.92
C GLY A 7 -12.16 9.79 -6.12
N PRO A 8 -12.22 10.95 -5.46
CA PRO A 8 -11.08 11.53 -4.74
C PRO A 8 -10.42 10.56 -3.75
N LEU A 9 -11.22 9.75 -3.04
CA LEU A 9 -10.74 8.71 -2.13
C LEU A 9 -9.98 7.59 -2.87
N GLY A 10 -10.53 7.09 -3.97
CA GLY A 10 -9.89 6.05 -4.77
C GLY A 10 -8.55 6.50 -5.36
N ARG A 11 -8.41 7.79 -5.72
CA ARG A 11 -7.12 8.33 -6.16
C ARG A 11 -6.08 8.34 -5.03
N ARG A 12 -6.46 8.70 -3.81
CA ARG A 12 -5.55 8.70 -2.66
C ARG A 12 -5.12 7.28 -2.28
N LEU A 13 -6.02 6.31 -2.35
CA LEU A 13 -5.69 4.90 -2.15
C LEU A 13 -4.69 4.38 -3.20
N MET A 14 -4.86 4.76 -4.47
CA MET A 14 -3.88 4.41 -5.51
C MET A 14 -2.51 5.05 -5.24
N LEU A 15 -2.46 6.31 -4.81
CA LEU A 15 -1.20 6.98 -4.45
C LEU A 15 -0.51 6.33 -3.26
N LEU A 16 -1.28 5.97 -2.22
CA LEU A 16 -0.77 5.24 -1.07
C LEU A 16 -0.18 3.89 -1.49
N TRP A 17 -0.88 3.15 -2.34
CA TRP A 17 -0.39 1.89 -2.88
C TRP A 17 0.91 2.06 -3.68
N GLN A 18 0.99 3.07 -4.55
CA GLN A 18 2.20 3.36 -5.34
C GLN A 18 3.39 3.74 -4.46
N LEU A 19 3.16 4.45 -3.35
CA LEU A 19 4.21 4.73 -2.38
C LEU A 19 4.69 3.45 -1.68
N LEU A 20 3.79 2.56 -1.26
CA LEU A 20 4.22 1.30 -0.64
C LEU A 20 5.09 0.42 -1.55
N GLN A 21 5.02 0.60 -2.88
CA GLN A 21 5.88 -0.12 -3.82
C GLN A 21 7.29 0.47 -3.97
N GLN A 22 7.52 1.70 -3.49
CA GLN A 22 8.82 2.37 -3.62
C GLN A 22 9.72 2.03 -2.43
N PRO A 23 10.97 1.61 -2.68
CA PRO A 23 11.91 1.23 -1.62
C PRO A 23 12.36 2.41 -0.74
N THR A 24 12.18 3.65 -1.22
CA THR A 24 12.56 4.89 -0.54
C THR A 24 11.41 5.57 0.20
N THR A 25 10.26 4.92 0.28
CA THR A 25 9.08 5.54 0.89
C THR A 25 9.29 5.79 2.36
N THR A 26 9.03 7.04 2.78
CA THR A 26 9.20 7.42 4.17
C THR A 26 7.99 7.00 5.00
N PHE A 27 8.24 6.58 6.23
CA PHE A 27 7.21 6.28 7.22
C PHE A 27 6.19 7.42 7.37
N GLY A 28 6.65 8.66 7.36
CA GLY A 28 5.81 9.85 7.51
C GLY A 28 4.81 10.04 6.37
N GLU A 29 5.25 9.83 5.12
CA GLU A 29 4.37 9.95 3.94
C GLU A 29 3.24 8.91 3.97
N VAL A 30 3.54 7.68 4.38
CA VAL A 30 2.55 6.61 4.51
C VAL A 30 1.51 6.95 5.57
N LEU A 31 1.93 7.49 6.72
CA LEU A 31 0.99 7.90 7.78
C LEU A 31 0.06 9.02 7.32
N ILE A 32 0.60 10.05 6.65
CA ILE A 32 -0.16 11.21 6.18
C ILE A 32 -1.22 10.77 5.16
N LEU A 33 -0.84 9.95 4.17
CA LEU A 33 -1.76 9.48 3.14
C LEU A 33 -2.77 8.47 3.65
N SER A 34 -2.38 7.60 4.58
CA SER A 34 -3.29 6.68 5.25
C SER A 34 -4.37 7.46 6.01
N ALA A 35 -3.98 8.49 6.79
CA ALA A 35 -4.93 9.36 7.48
C ALA A 35 -5.88 10.08 6.50
N ALA A 36 -5.36 10.56 5.36
CA ALA A 36 -6.17 11.19 4.31
C ALA A 36 -7.16 10.23 3.60
N CYS A 37 -6.96 8.92 3.78
CA CYS A 37 -7.85 7.85 3.33
C CYS A 37 -8.75 7.31 4.46
N GLY A 38 -8.59 7.78 5.70
CA GLY A 38 -9.35 7.31 6.85
C GLY A 38 -8.94 5.92 7.36
N ILE A 39 -7.70 5.48 7.09
CA ILE A 39 -7.17 4.18 7.51
C ILE A 39 -5.96 4.34 8.43
N ASP A 40 -5.72 3.35 9.28
CA ASP A 40 -4.57 3.35 10.20
C ASP A 40 -3.28 3.04 9.46
N GLY A 41 -2.42 4.04 9.29
CA GLY A 41 -1.14 3.89 8.60
C GLY A 41 -0.15 2.97 9.32
N ARG A 42 -0.26 2.79 10.64
CA ARG A 42 0.58 1.84 11.37
C ARG A 42 0.22 0.40 10.99
N GLN A 43 -1.07 0.12 10.88
CA GLN A 43 -1.56 -1.19 10.45
C GLN A 43 -1.20 -1.47 8.99
N VAL A 44 -1.27 -0.46 8.12
CA VAL A 44 -0.83 -0.56 6.72
C VAL A 44 0.64 -0.97 6.64
N LEU A 45 1.52 -0.29 7.38
CA LEU A 45 2.94 -0.60 7.41
C LEU A 45 3.23 -1.96 8.04
N ALA A 46 2.58 -2.26 9.17
CA ALA A 46 2.72 -3.55 9.84
C ALA A 46 2.36 -4.68 8.86
N ASN A 47 1.23 -4.59 8.17
CA ASN A 47 0.83 -5.59 7.17
C ASN A 47 1.81 -5.66 5.98
N HIS A 48 2.27 -4.50 5.49
CA HIS A 48 3.19 -4.43 4.35
C HIS A 48 4.53 -5.13 4.64
N PHE A 49 5.11 -4.91 5.81
CA PHE A 49 6.38 -5.54 6.21
C PHE A 49 6.21 -6.92 6.86
N SER A 50 5.00 -7.29 7.29
CA SER A 50 4.73 -8.63 7.83
C SER A 50 4.51 -9.69 6.76
N GLN A 51 4.35 -9.30 5.48
CA GLN A 51 4.29 -10.28 4.41
C GLN A 51 5.65 -10.98 4.32
N PRO A 52 5.73 -12.30 4.54
CA PRO A 52 6.96 -13.02 4.26
C PRO A 52 7.30 -12.77 2.79
N ALA A 53 8.58 -12.52 2.50
CA ALA A 53 9.05 -12.58 1.12
C ALA A 53 8.48 -13.87 0.53
N PHE A 54 7.69 -13.76 -0.53
CA PHE A 54 7.20 -14.93 -1.25
C PHE A 54 8.44 -15.60 -1.84
N ASN A 55 9.12 -16.41 -1.02
CA ASN A 55 10.28 -17.16 -1.40
C ASN A 55 9.75 -18.22 -2.35
N ALA A 56 9.94 -17.99 -3.64
CA ALA A 56 9.67 -18.92 -4.73
C ALA A 56 10.62 -20.15 -4.70
N ASP A 57 11.08 -20.55 -3.51
CA ASP A 57 12.04 -21.64 -3.30
C ASP A 57 11.36 -22.90 -2.72
N THR A 58 10.10 -22.82 -2.30
CA THR A 58 9.35 -23.99 -1.82
C THR A 58 8.49 -24.59 -2.94
N MET A 59 9.13 -25.09 -3.99
CA MET A 59 8.53 -26.07 -4.88
C MET A 59 9.58 -27.00 -5.51
N GLU A 60 10.47 -27.58 -4.69
CA GLU A 60 11.17 -28.83 -5.02
C GLU A 60 11.29 -29.69 -3.76
N ALA A 61 10.47 -30.74 -3.70
CA ALA A 61 10.75 -32.07 -3.14
C ALA A 61 9.52 -32.97 -3.33
#